data_AF-A0A1I7XKJ0-F1
#
_entry.id   AF-A0A1I7XKJ0-F1
#
_cell.length_a   1.000
_cell.length_b   1.000
_cell.length_c   1.000
_cell.angle_alpha   90.00
_cell.angle_beta   90.00
_cell.angle_gamma   90.00
#
_symmetry.space_group_name_H-M   'P 1'
#
loop_
_entity.id
_entity.type
_entity.pdbx_description
1 polymer ?
#
loop_
_entity_poly.entity_id
_entity_poly.type
_entity_poly.pdbx_seq_one_letter_code
_entity_poly.pdbx_strand_id
1 'polypeptide(L)'
;MRKIHKLGKWVSHELYEDSIGRRFNSCIQLLAKQHKKNLLWKIVTGDEKRTMYDHPRRKHSWVYPGQPTTATPKPNTHAKKVLLCI
;
A
#
# COMPACT_ATOMS: atom_id res chain seq x y z
N MET A 1 8.55 -21.98 22.60
CA MET A 1 8.72 -20.85 21.64
C MET A 1 7.53 -19.91 21.74
N ARG A 2 7.74 -18.58 21.77
CA ARG A 2 6.63 -17.60 21.85
C ARG A 2 5.97 -17.42 20.48
N LYS A 3 4.64 -17.30 20.45
CA LYS A 3 3.88 -16.96 19.24
C LYS A 3 4.10 -15.49 18.87
N ILE A 4 4.17 -15.21 17.58
CA ILE A 4 4.33 -13.87 17.01
C ILE A 4 3.06 -13.42 16.31
N HIS A 5 2.73 -12.14 16.43
CA HIS A 5 1.57 -11.53 15.80
C HIS A 5 1.95 -11.04 14.39
N LYS A 6 1.52 -11.75 13.36
CA LYS A 6 1.88 -11.45 11.96
C LYS A 6 0.66 -11.01 11.14
N LEU A 7 0.88 -10.03 10.27
CA LEU A 7 -0.02 -9.65 9.19
C LEU A 7 0.70 -9.89 7.87
N GLY A 8 0.07 -10.59 6.94
CA GLY A 8 0.60 -10.73 5.58
C GLY A 8 0.70 -9.36 4.91
N LYS A 9 1.87 -9.01 4.37
CA LYS A 9 2.06 -7.78 3.58
C LYS A 9 1.61 -8.02 2.15
N TRP A 10 0.76 -7.14 1.61
CA TRP A 10 0.61 -7.02 0.17
C TRP A 10 1.71 -6.09 -0.33
N VAL A 11 2.48 -6.53 -1.32
CA VAL A 11 3.36 -5.66 -2.10
C VAL A 11 2.73 -5.57 -3.49
N SER A 12 2.49 -4.36 -3.98
CA SER A 12 1.73 -4.17 -5.22
C SER A 12 2.49 -4.70 -6.45
N HIS A 13 3.80 -4.52 -6.47
CA HIS A 13 4.68 -4.94 -7.56
C HIS A 13 6.12 -5.03 -7.05
N GLU A 14 6.88 -6.01 -7.54
CA GLU A 14 8.33 -6.07 -7.32
C GLU A 14 9.02 -5.01 -8.19
N LEU A 15 9.79 -4.12 -7.57
CA LEU A 15 10.44 -3.04 -8.32
C LEU A 15 11.71 -3.56 -8.98
N TYR A 16 11.87 -3.25 -10.27
CA TYR A 16 13.14 -3.43 -11.00
C TYR A 16 14.10 -2.29 -10.69
N GLU A 17 15.40 -2.51 -10.84
CA GLU A 17 16.46 -1.54 -10.52
C GLU A 17 16.22 -0.16 -11.16
N ASP A 18 15.83 -0.13 -12.43
CA ASP A 18 15.49 1.12 -13.15
C ASP A 18 14.36 1.90 -12.47
N SER A 19 13.32 1.20 -12.04
CA SER A 19 12.17 1.82 -11.37
C SER A 19 12.55 2.33 -9.97
N ILE A 20 13.48 1.65 -9.30
CA ILE A 20 14.06 2.10 -8.02
C ILE A 20 14.85 3.38 -8.25
N GLY A 21 15.74 3.40 -9.23
CA GLY A 21 16.56 4.57 -9.57
C GLY A 21 15.72 5.80 -9.95
N ARG A 22 14.70 5.62 -10.80
CA ARG A 22 13.78 6.71 -11.18
C ARG A 22 13.02 7.27 -9.97
N ARG A 23 12.49 6.39 -9.10
CA ARG A 23 11.80 6.82 -7.87
C ARG A 23 12.74 7.56 -6.93
N PHE A 24 13.94 7.04 -6.72
CA PHE A 24 14.95 7.66 -5.86
C PHE A 24 15.33 9.07 -6.34
N ASN A 25 15.67 9.20 -7.62
CA ASN A 25 16.04 10.49 -8.22
C ASN A 25 14.89 11.50 -8.13
N SER A 26 13.66 11.08 -8.41
CA SER A 26 12.47 11.93 -8.30
C SER A 26 12.25 12.42 -6.87
N CYS A 27 12.37 11.51 -5.89
CA CYS A 27 12.22 11.85 -4.47
C CYS A 27 13.27 12.86 -4.00
N ILE A 28 14.54 12.68 -4.35
CA ILE A 28 15.62 13.62 -3.98
C ILE A 28 15.34 15.02 -4.53
N GLN A 29 14.95 15.10 -5.80
CA GLN A 29 14.66 16.40 -6.43
C GLN A 29 13.47 17.10 -5.79
N LEU A 30 12.39 16.36 -5.50
CA LEU A 30 11.21 16.91 -4.83
C LEU A 30 11.53 17.37 -3.40
N LEU A 31 12.32 16.58 -2.67
CA LEU A 31 12.76 16.90 -1.33
C LEU A 31 13.61 18.18 -1.31
N ALA A 32 14.59 18.29 -2.21
CA ALA A 32 15.42 19.49 -2.32
C ALA A 32 14.58 20.76 -2.60
N LYS A 33 13.58 20.65 -3.50
CA LYS A 33 12.65 21.76 -3.79
C LYS A 33 11.84 22.14 -2.54
N GLN A 34 11.35 21.15 -1.79
CA GLN A 34 10.58 21.36 -0.56
C GLN A 34 11.40 22.03 0.55
N HIS A 35 12.68 21.66 0.69
CA HIS A 35 13.60 22.32 1.63
C HIS A 35 13.92 23.75 1.24
N LYS A 36 14.04 24.04 -0.07
CA LYS A 36 14.30 25.39 -0.57
C LYS A 36 13.11 26.34 -0.36
N LYS A 37 11.88 25.84 -0.56
CA LYS A 37 10.64 26.59 -0.34
C LYS A 37 9.52 25.61 -0.05
N ASN A 38 8.71 25.87 0.97
CA ASN A 38 7.56 25.03 1.27
C ASN A 38 6.56 25.05 0.09
N LEU A 39 6.37 23.89 -0.53
CA LEU A 39 5.51 23.64 -1.69
C LEU A 39 4.21 22.94 -1.28
N LEU A 40 4.22 22.18 -0.18
CA LEU A 40 3.14 21.24 0.16
C LEU A 40 1.77 21.91 0.26
N TRP A 41 1.70 23.13 0.77
CA TRP A 41 0.45 23.89 0.89
C TRP A 41 -0.19 24.25 -0.46
N LYS A 42 0.57 24.17 -1.57
CA LYS A 42 0.08 24.43 -2.93
C LYS A 42 -0.35 23.16 -3.65
N ILE A 43 -0.02 21.98 -3.13
CA ILE A 43 -0.26 20.72 -3.82
C ILE A 43 -1.72 20.33 -3.58
N VAL A 44 -2.49 20.29 -4.67
CA VAL A 44 -3.80 19.63 -4.72
C VAL A 44 -3.60 18.29 -5.42
N THR A 45 -3.99 17.20 -4.77
CA THR A 45 -3.91 15.84 -5.33
C THR A 45 -5.31 15.30 -5.54
N GLY A 46 -5.53 14.68 -6.69
CA GLY A 46 -6.72 13.87 -6.96
C GLY A 46 -6.32 12.46 -7.38
N ASP A 47 -7.21 11.50 -7.15
CA ASP A 47 -7.03 10.12 -7.58
C ASP A 47 -8.39 9.42 -7.70
N GLU A 48 -8.42 8.34 -8.46
CA GLU A 48 -9.59 7.48 -8.60
C GLU A 48 -9.44 6.21 -7.78
N LYS A 49 -10.43 5.92 -6.92
CA LYS A 49 -10.43 4.72 -6.08
C LYS A 49 -11.69 3.89 -6.30
N ARG A 50 -11.50 2.64 -6.73
CA ARG A 50 -12.57 1.63 -6.72
C ARG A 50 -12.75 1.04 -5.33
N THR A 51 -13.88 1.34 -4.71
CA THR A 51 -14.25 0.96 -3.35
C THR A 51 -15.30 -0.16 -3.41
N MET A 52 -15.10 -1.27 -2.70
CA MET A 52 -16.09 -2.37 -2.69
C MET A 52 -17.29 -2.04 -1.78
N TYR A 53 -18.42 -2.73 -1.92
CA TYR A 53 -19.47 -2.61 -0.89
C TYR A 53 -19.09 -3.37 0.38
N ASP A 54 -18.69 -4.63 0.22
CA ASP A 54 -18.15 -5.45 1.30
C ASP A 54 -16.61 -5.43 1.27
N HIS A 55 -15.99 -5.03 2.37
CA HIS A 55 -14.54 -4.94 2.53
C HIS A 55 -14.06 -5.88 3.64
N PRO A 56 -13.91 -7.19 3.35
CA PRO A 56 -13.39 -8.12 4.33
C PRO A 56 -11.96 -7.71 4.73
N ARG A 57 -11.79 -7.37 6.01
CA ARG A 57 -10.48 -6.99 6.56
C ARG A 57 -9.69 -8.24 6.89
N ARG A 58 -8.41 -8.23 6.53
CA ARG A 58 -7.44 -9.23 7.00
C ARG A 58 -7.32 -9.14 8.51
N LYS A 59 -7.44 -10.28 9.18
CA LYS A 59 -7.21 -10.39 10.63
C LYS A 59 -5.78 -10.87 10.86
N HIS A 60 -5.18 -10.38 11.93
CA HIS A 60 -3.92 -10.93 12.39
C HIS A 60 -4.16 -12.31 13.02
N SER A 61 -3.15 -13.19 12.96
CA SER A 61 -3.17 -14.47 13.66
C SER A 61 -1.90 -14.66 14.48
N TRP A 62 -2.04 -15.30 15.64
CA TRP A 62 -0.93 -15.71 16.49
C TRP A 62 -0.34 -17.02 15.98
N VAL A 63 0.86 -16.97 15.38
CA VAL A 63 1.54 -18.15 14.81
C VAL A 63 2.90 -18.37 15.46
N TYR A 64 3.40 -19.61 15.42
CA TYR A 64 4.79 -19.87 15.80
C TYR A 64 5.75 -19.31 14.73
N PRO A 65 6.99 -18.94 15.11
CA PRO A 65 8.01 -18.57 14.14
C PRO A 65 8.20 -19.66 13.08
N GLY A 66 8.22 -19.29 11.80
CA GLY A 66 8.31 -20.22 10.66
C GLY A 66 6.99 -20.77 10.13
N GLN A 67 5.87 -20.63 10.87
CA GLN A 67 4.56 -21.11 10.39
C GLN A 67 3.79 -20.08 9.54
N PRO A 68 3.05 -20.54 8.51
CA PRO A 68 2.18 -19.67 7.73
C PRO A 68 0.98 -19.16 8.55
N THR A 69 0.50 -17.97 8.21
CA THR A 69 -0.66 -17.30 8.82
C THR A 69 -1.97 -17.89 8.27
N THR A 70 -3.05 -17.83 9.05
CA THR A 70 -4.39 -18.22 8.57
C THR A 70 -4.74 -17.48 7.28
N ALA A 71 -5.05 -18.23 6.21
CA ALA A 71 -5.40 -17.66 4.93
C ALA A 71 -6.78 -16.97 5.01
N THR A 72 -6.84 -15.71 4.59
CA THR A 72 -8.12 -15.02 4.35
C THR A 72 -8.42 -15.15 2.85
N PRO A 73 -9.62 -15.59 2.44
CA PRO A 73 -9.97 -15.67 1.02
C PRO A 73 -9.81 -14.30 0.35
N LYS A 74 -9.26 -14.28 -0.86
CA LYS A 74 -9.11 -13.04 -1.64
C LYS A 74 -10.51 -12.50 -1.97
N PRO A 75 -10.77 -11.19 -1.82
CA PRO A 75 -12.06 -10.61 -2.18
C PRO A 75 -12.37 -10.89 -3.66
N ASN A 76 -13.64 -11.18 -3.97
CA ASN A 76 -14.08 -11.40 -5.35
C ASN A 76 -13.83 -10.13 -6.19
N THR A 77 -13.04 -10.27 -7.26
CA THR A 77 -12.71 -9.18 -8.18
C THR A 77 -13.94 -8.61 -8.90
N HIS A 78 -15.02 -9.39 -9.04
CA HIS A 78 -16.26 -8.99 -9.70
C HIS A 78 -17.36 -8.57 -8.71
N ALA A 79 -17.04 -8.41 -7.42
CA ALA A 79 -18.00 -7.89 -6.45
C ALA A 79 -18.49 -6.48 -6.81
N LYS A 80 -19.67 -6.09 -6.30
CA LYS A 80 -20.20 -4.74 -6.46
C LYS A 80 -19.18 -3.71 -5.95
N LYS A 81 -18.92 -2.68 -6.76
CA LYS A 81 -17.95 -1.62 -6.49
C LYS A 81 -18.51 -0.27 -6.90
N VAL A 82 -18.02 0.78 -6.25
CA VAL A 82 -18.26 2.19 -6.60
C VAL A 82 -16.92 2.82 -6.94
N LEU A 83 -16.90 3.65 -7.99
CA LEU A 83 -15.75 4.50 -8.30
C LEU A 83 -15.90 5.81 -7.54
N LEU A 84 -14.91 6.12 -6.70
CA LEU A 84 -14.77 7.41 -6.04
C LEU A 84 -13.70 8.20 -6.79
N CYS A 85 -14.04 9.43 -7.18
CA CYS A 85 -13.11 10.40 -7.75
C CYS A 85 -12.96 11.55 -6.75
N ILE A 86 -11.73 11.87 -6.35
CA ILE A 86 -11.39 12.92 -5.38
C ILE A 86 -10.59 14.01 -6.09
#